data_AF-Q0D250-F1
#
_entry.id   AF-Q0D250-F1
#
_cell.length_a   1.000
_cell.length_b   1.000
_cell.length_c   1.000
_cell.angle_alpha   90.00
_cell.angle_beta   90.00
_cell.angle_gamma   90.00
#
_symmetry.space_group_name_H-M   'P 1'
#
loop_
_entity.id
_entity.type
_entity.pdbx_description
1 polymer ?
#
loop_
_entity_poly.entity_id
_entity_poly.type
_entity_poly.pdbx_seq_one_letter_code
_entity_poly.pdbx_strand_id
1 'polypeptide(L)'
;MRFPALRSTCILSMLSLIHCIPVHQHDRKNVKLQAKTIIVRIREHIDGQNLLPTLIIGDPGHYPEIPADKPIQGLGSIMETINTFHKVLQKLPNKHVDQIRRDLSTLLGYLEGMDCTLKESTNGKALDAFLEDSASYPFTLEYMTLNRLKQFMQKLIDNLDQLKIC
;
A
#
# COMPACT_ATOMS: atom_id res chain seq x y z
N MET A 1 20.48 -50.68 -22.10
CA MET A 1 20.76 -49.25 -21.85
C MET A 1 19.43 -48.55 -21.56
N ARG A 2 19.19 -48.06 -20.33
CA ARG A 2 17.92 -47.40 -19.96
C ARG A 2 18.00 -45.92 -20.31
N PHE A 3 16.97 -45.44 -21.02
CA PHE A 3 16.90 -44.18 -21.72
C PHE A 3 16.95 -42.94 -20.80
N PRO A 4 17.98 -42.07 -20.89
CA PRO A 4 18.01 -40.80 -20.17
C PRO A 4 16.95 -39.79 -20.67
N ALA A 5 16.46 -39.93 -21.90
CA ALA A 5 15.50 -39.00 -22.51
C ALA A 5 14.15 -38.95 -21.80
N LEU A 6 13.65 -40.09 -21.27
CA LEU A 6 12.36 -40.11 -20.58
C LEU A 6 12.37 -39.34 -19.25
N ARG A 7 13.56 -39.18 -18.64
CA ARG A 7 13.72 -38.41 -17.41
C ARG A 7 13.68 -36.90 -17.66
N SER A 8 14.21 -36.41 -18.80
CA SER A 8 14.23 -34.97 -19.07
C SER A 8 12.84 -34.42 -19.40
N THR A 9 11.99 -35.19 -20.10
CA THR A 9 10.61 -34.79 -20.39
C THR A 9 9.76 -34.62 -19.14
N CYS A 10 9.91 -35.50 -18.14
CA CYS A 10 9.19 -35.35 -16.87
C CYS A 10 9.65 -34.13 -16.07
N ILE A 11 10.95 -33.80 -16.10
CA ILE A 11 11.47 -32.61 -15.40
C ILE A 11 10.95 -31.33 -16.10
N LEU A 12 10.91 -31.28 -17.43
CA LEU A 12 10.36 -30.15 -18.17
C LEU A 12 8.86 -29.93 -17.92
N SER A 13 8.04 -31.01 -17.86
CA SER A 13 6.61 -30.87 -17.54
C SER A 13 6.38 -30.36 -16.12
N MET A 14 7.19 -30.81 -15.15
CA MET A 14 7.12 -30.31 -13.78
C MET A 14 7.60 -28.86 -13.67
N LEU A 15 8.61 -28.47 -14.45
CA LEU A 15 9.04 -27.07 -14.54
C LEU A 15 7.92 -26.20 -15.13
N SER A 16 7.21 -26.63 -16.18
CA SER A 16 6.08 -25.85 -16.71
C SER A 16 4.96 -25.65 -15.69
N LEU A 17 4.67 -26.66 -14.86
CA LEU A 17 3.66 -26.56 -13.79
C LEU A 17 4.05 -25.56 -12.69
N ILE A 18 5.34 -25.43 -12.38
CA ILE A 18 5.83 -24.43 -11.41
C ILE A 18 5.74 -23.00 -11.97
N HIS A 19 5.91 -22.82 -13.29
CA HIS A 19 5.76 -21.52 -13.96
C HIS A 19 4.30 -21.15 -14.29
N CYS A 20 3.34 -22.05 -14.05
CA CYS A 20 1.93 -21.81 -14.39
C CYS A 20 1.15 -20.97 -13.38
N ILE A 21 1.75 -20.44 -12.31
CA ILE A 21 1.06 -19.39 -11.53
C ILE A 21 1.07 -18.15 -12.42
N PRO A 22 -0.09 -17.64 -12.88
CA PRO A 22 -0.11 -16.39 -13.63
C PRO A 22 0.59 -15.33 -12.79
N VAL A 23 1.51 -14.56 -13.37
CA VAL A 23 2.31 -13.53 -12.67
C VAL A 23 1.42 -12.69 -11.74
N HIS A 24 0.25 -12.27 -12.24
CA HIS A 24 -0.75 -11.56 -11.46
C HIS A 24 -1.28 -12.29 -10.22
N GLN A 25 -1.41 -13.62 -10.21
CA GLN A 25 -1.88 -14.35 -9.02
C GLN A 25 -0.80 -14.40 -7.93
N HIS A 26 0.47 -14.48 -8.31
CA HIS A 26 1.59 -14.39 -7.38
C HIS A 26 1.64 -12.98 -6.76
N ASP A 27 1.60 -11.95 -7.60
CA ASP A 27 1.64 -10.55 -7.15
C ASP A 27 0.44 -10.20 -6.28
N ARG A 28 -0.78 -10.65 -6.62
CA ARG A 28 -1.96 -10.44 -5.77
C ARG A 28 -1.82 -11.04 -4.38
N LYS A 29 -1.21 -12.23 -4.25
CA LYS A 29 -0.95 -12.83 -2.94
C LYS A 29 0.05 -11.99 -2.15
N ASN A 30 1.10 -11.50 -2.81
CA ASN A 30 2.10 -10.63 -2.20
C ASN A 30 1.51 -9.28 -1.78
N VAL A 31 0.66 -8.66 -2.61
CA VAL A 31 -0.10 -7.44 -2.29
C VAL A 31 -0.96 -7.64 -1.05
N LYS A 32 -1.74 -8.74 -0.96
CA LYS A 32 -2.56 -9.05 0.23
C LYS A 32 -1.71 -9.27 1.48
N LEU A 33 -0.61 -10.02 1.36
CA LEU A 33 0.29 -10.29 2.47
C LEU A 33 0.91 -8.97 2.98
N GLN A 34 1.41 -8.15 2.05
CA GLN A 34 2.04 -6.87 2.36
C GLN A 34 1.05 -5.89 2.99
N ALA A 35 -0.19 -5.81 2.48
CA ALA A 35 -1.24 -4.99 3.08
C ALA A 35 -1.57 -5.44 4.52
N LYS A 36 -1.64 -6.75 4.79
CA LYS A 36 -1.81 -7.28 6.16
C LYS A 36 -0.63 -6.92 7.06
N THR A 37 0.59 -7.03 6.56
CA THR A 37 1.81 -6.63 7.29
C THR A 37 1.78 -5.15 7.65
N ILE A 38 1.38 -4.27 6.72
CA ILE A 38 1.21 -2.84 6.98
C ILE A 38 0.17 -2.60 8.08
N ILE A 39 -0.99 -3.26 8.02
CA ILE A 39 -2.03 -3.15 9.05
C ILE A 39 -1.51 -3.53 10.44
N VAL A 40 -0.79 -4.65 10.56
CA VAL A 40 -0.23 -5.13 11.83
C VAL A 40 0.79 -4.12 12.37
N ARG A 41 1.73 -3.66 11.54
CA ARG A 41 2.74 -2.66 11.95
C ARG A 41 2.12 -1.33 12.37
N ILE A 42 1.06 -0.88 11.68
CA ILE A 42 0.33 0.32 12.09
C ILE A 42 -0.30 0.16 13.47
N ARG A 43 -0.91 -1.00 13.76
CA ARG A 43 -1.48 -1.26 15.08
C ARG A 43 -0.40 -1.27 16.16
N GLU A 44 0.67 -2.04 15.96
CA GLU A 44 1.81 -2.10 16.86
C GLU A 44 2.43 -0.71 17.11
N HIS A 45 2.51 0.12 16.07
CA HIS A 45 3.01 1.48 16.17
C HIS A 45 2.09 2.41 16.99
N ILE A 46 0.79 2.39 16.71
CA ILE A 46 -0.20 3.21 17.43
C ILE A 46 -0.26 2.80 18.90
N ASP A 47 -0.32 1.50 19.17
CA ASP A 47 -0.43 0.93 20.51
C ASP A 47 0.87 1.16 21.30
N GLY A 48 2.03 0.94 20.67
CA GLY A 48 3.34 1.08 21.30
C GLY A 48 3.77 2.53 21.60
N GLN A 49 3.33 3.49 20.79
CA GLN A 49 3.64 4.91 21.01
C GLN A 49 2.62 5.62 21.92
N ASN A 50 1.60 4.91 22.42
CA ASN A 50 0.43 5.52 23.05
C ASN A 50 -0.06 6.73 22.24
N LEU A 51 -0.13 6.59 20.91
CA LEU A 51 -0.76 7.60 20.07
C LEU A 51 -2.25 7.56 20.38
N LEU A 52 -2.63 8.14 21.52
CA LEU A 52 -4.00 8.51 21.78
C LEU A 52 -4.38 9.53 20.71
N PRO A 53 -5.65 9.59 20.29
CA PRO A 53 -6.18 10.74 19.57
C PRO A 53 -6.10 11.95 20.52
N THR A 54 -4.90 12.48 20.74
CA THR A 54 -4.64 13.68 21.53
C THR A 54 -5.23 14.81 20.74
N LEU A 55 -6.49 15.11 21.06
CA LEU A 55 -7.33 16.13 20.46
C LEU A 55 -7.20 16.20 18.92
N ILE A 56 -8.22 15.71 18.22
CA ILE A 56 -8.51 16.17 16.87
C ILE A 56 -8.82 17.68 16.99
N ILE A 57 -7.78 18.51 17.07
CA ILE A 57 -7.87 19.98 16.97
C ILE A 57 -7.91 20.25 15.48
N GLY A 58 -9.07 20.03 14.86
CA GLY A 58 -9.26 20.23 13.44
C GLY A 58 -10.55 19.58 12.99
N ASP A 59 -11.45 20.38 12.43
CA ASP A 59 -12.62 19.85 11.73
C ASP A 59 -12.13 18.86 10.65
N PRO A 60 -12.64 17.61 10.63
CA PRO A 60 -12.34 16.63 9.59
C PRO A 60 -12.44 17.17 8.16
N GLY A 61 -13.25 18.23 7.93
CA GLY A 61 -13.40 18.93 6.65
C GLY A 61 -12.20 19.74 6.16
N HIS A 62 -11.19 20.04 6.99
CA HIS A 62 -9.97 20.76 6.55
C HIS A 62 -8.88 19.82 6.03
N TYR A 63 -9.06 18.51 6.18
CA TYR A 63 -8.15 17.53 5.60
C TYR A 63 -8.50 17.35 4.13
N PRO A 64 -7.52 17.34 3.20
CA PRO A 64 -7.80 16.99 1.83
C PRO A 64 -8.51 15.64 1.81
N GLU A 65 -9.50 15.49 0.94
CA GLU A 65 -10.05 14.18 0.59
C GLU A 65 -8.87 13.32 0.15
N ILE A 66 -8.36 12.47 1.04
CA ILE A 66 -7.42 11.44 0.63
C ILE A 66 -8.30 10.46 -0.16
N PRO A 67 -7.88 10.03 -1.37
CA PRO A 67 -8.69 9.11 -2.17
C PRO A 67 -9.04 7.80 -1.46
N ALA A 68 -8.42 7.51 -0.30
CA ALA A 68 -8.79 6.47 0.63
C ALA A 68 -10.27 6.46 1.07
N ASP A 69 -10.91 7.63 1.10
CA ASP A 69 -12.34 7.76 1.43
C ASP A 69 -13.23 7.41 0.23
N LYS A 70 -12.69 7.51 -0.99
CA LYS A 70 -13.40 7.20 -2.23
C LYS A 70 -13.44 5.68 -2.44
N PRO A 71 -14.47 5.15 -3.14
CA PRO A 71 -14.46 3.78 -3.60
C PRO A 71 -13.22 3.52 -4.45
N ILE A 72 -12.63 2.33 -4.30
CA ILE A 72 -11.52 1.90 -5.16
C ILE A 72 -12.05 1.80 -6.59
N GLN A 73 -11.50 2.61 -7.51
CA GLN A 73 -11.95 2.63 -8.91
C GLN A 73 -11.16 1.65 -9.80
N GLY A 74 -9.94 1.32 -9.42
CA GLY A 74 -9.02 0.47 -10.17
C GLY A 74 -7.62 0.47 -9.58
N LEU A 75 -6.72 -0.34 -10.15
CA LEU A 75 -5.33 -0.45 -9.66
C LEU A 75 -4.59 0.90 -9.71
N GLY A 76 -4.81 1.71 -10.75
CA GLY A 76 -4.20 3.04 -10.86
C GLY A 76 -4.60 3.97 -9.72
N SER A 77 -5.88 3.98 -9.33
CA SER A 77 -6.35 4.78 -8.19
C SER A 77 -5.73 4.33 -6.86
N ILE A 78 -5.45 3.03 -6.72
CA ILE A 78 -4.76 2.50 -5.54
C ILE A 78 -3.31 2.96 -5.49
N MET A 79 -2.59 2.88 -6.61
CA MET A 79 -1.21 3.33 -6.69
C MET A 79 -1.10 4.82 -6.36
N GLU A 80 -1.99 5.66 -6.89
CA GLU A 80 -2.04 7.08 -6.56
C GLU A 80 -2.29 7.32 -5.07
N THR A 81 -3.24 6.57 -4.48
CA THR A 81 -3.56 6.67 -3.05
C THR A 81 -2.38 6.25 -2.17
N ILE A 82 -1.73 5.14 -2.49
CA ILE A 82 -0.55 4.65 -1.76
C ILE A 82 0.59 5.67 -1.87
N ASN A 83 0.82 6.21 -3.07
CA ASN A 83 1.84 7.23 -3.29
C ASN A 83 1.56 8.51 -2.49
N THR A 84 0.28 8.90 -2.38
CA THR A 84 -0.15 10.03 -1.53
C THR A 84 0.20 9.76 -0.06
N PHE A 85 -0.15 8.59 0.47
CA PHE A 85 0.26 8.22 1.83
C PHE A 85 1.77 8.21 1.99
N HIS A 86 2.51 7.66 1.03
CA HIS A 86 3.97 7.64 1.06
C HIS A 86 4.56 9.06 1.19
N LYS A 87 4.04 10.04 0.44
CA LYS A 87 4.45 11.46 0.54
C LYS A 87 4.13 12.08 1.90
N VAL A 88 2.94 11.82 2.44
CA VAL A 88 2.57 12.30 3.79
C VAL A 88 3.54 11.73 4.83
N LEU A 89 3.79 10.42 4.78
CA LEU A 89 4.70 9.74 5.71
C LEU A 89 6.16 10.23 5.57
N GLN A 90 6.58 10.73 4.41
CA GLN A 90 7.91 11.33 4.23
C GLN A 90 8.09 12.65 4.99
N LYS A 91 7.01 13.39 5.24
CA LYS A 91 7.06 14.67 5.97
C LYS A 91 6.99 14.50 7.49
N LEU A 92 6.62 13.32 7.98
CA LEU A 92 6.55 13.06 9.41
C LEU A 92 7.95 12.93 10.01
N PRO A 93 8.20 13.48 11.22
CA PRO A 93 9.52 13.47 11.85
C PRO A 93 9.95 12.09 12.38
N ASN A 94 9.02 11.13 12.48
CA ASN A 94 9.22 9.90 13.23
C ASN A 94 9.90 8.79 12.39
N LYS A 95 11.08 8.34 12.82
CA LYS A 95 11.81 7.22 12.20
C LYS A 95 11.05 5.89 12.21
N HIS A 96 10.13 5.68 13.17
CA HIS A 96 9.35 4.43 13.23
C HIS A 96 8.41 4.29 12.01
N VAL A 97 7.99 5.42 11.43
CA VAL A 97 7.19 5.46 10.21
C VAL A 97 8.01 5.04 8.98
N ASP A 98 9.35 5.08 9.04
CA ASP A 98 10.22 4.68 7.92
C ASP A 98 9.99 3.23 7.50
N GLN A 99 9.67 2.35 8.45
CA GLN A 99 9.38 0.95 8.15
C GLN A 99 8.07 0.82 7.36
N ILE A 100 7.03 1.53 7.77
CA ILE A 100 5.76 1.59 7.06
C ILE A 100 5.96 2.22 5.68
N ARG A 101 6.81 3.26 5.57
CA ARG A 101 7.16 3.87 4.28
C ARG A 101 7.79 2.86 3.32
N ARG A 102 8.78 2.08 3.79
CA ARG A 102 9.40 1.01 3.00
C ARG A 102 8.38 -0.04 2.58
N ASP A 103 7.44 -0.38 3.46
CA ASP A 103 6.38 -1.32 3.12
C ASP A 103 5.46 -0.83 2.01
N LEU A 104 5.16 0.48 1.99
CA LEU A 104 4.40 1.10 0.90
C LEU A 104 5.19 1.09 -0.40
N SER A 105 6.51 1.34 -0.37
CA SER A 105 7.36 1.22 -1.56
C SER A 105 7.35 -0.20 -2.12
N THR A 106 7.46 -1.21 -1.26
CA THR A 106 7.34 -2.63 -1.65
C THR A 106 5.97 -2.94 -2.24
N LEU A 107 4.89 -2.41 -1.63
CA LEU A 107 3.53 -2.57 -2.13
C LEU A 107 3.34 -1.96 -3.53
N LEU A 108 3.90 -0.76 -3.76
CA LEU A 108 3.92 -0.13 -5.09
C LEU A 108 4.64 -0.99 -6.11
N GLY A 109 5.81 -1.56 -5.75
CA GLY A 109 6.54 -2.47 -6.63
C GLY A 109 5.75 -3.72 -7.02
N TYR A 110 4.96 -4.30 -6.10
CA TYR A 110 4.06 -5.42 -6.45
C TYR A 110 2.93 -4.99 -7.38
N LEU A 111 2.42 -3.75 -7.24
CA LEU A 111 1.38 -3.23 -8.13
C LEU A 111 1.92 -2.89 -9.52
N GLU A 112 3.18 -2.42 -9.61
CA GLU A 112 3.89 -2.22 -10.88
C GLU A 112 4.09 -3.54 -11.63
N GLY A 113 4.38 -4.64 -10.91
CA GLY A 113 4.43 -5.98 -11.48
C GLY A 113 3.11 -6.49 -12.06
N MET A 114 1.99 -5.85 -11.72
CA MET A 114 0.67 -6.15 -12.26
C MET A 114 0.32 -5.29 -13.50
N ASP A 115 1.31 -4.82 -14.24
CA ASP A 115 1.19 -3.96 -15.44
C ASP A 115 0.45 -2.63 -15.19
N CYS A 116 0.50 -2.12 -13.96
CA CYS A 116 -0.05 -0.82 -13.62
C CYS A 116 1.06 0.17 -13.35
N THR A 117 1.12 1.25 -14.12
CA THR A 117 2.13 2.30 -13.92
C THR A 117 1.56 3.40 -13.04
N LEU A 118 2.35 3.86 -12.07
CA LEU A 118 2.01 5.03 -11.28
C LEU A 118 1.87 6.25 -12.19
N LYS A 119 0.66 6.82 -12.22
CA LYS A 119 0.43 8.13 -12.82
C LYS A 119 0.75 9.22 -11.80
N GLU A 120 1.30 10.33 -12.29
CA GLU A 120 1.52 11.51 -11.43
C GLU A 120 0.18 11.99 -10.86
N SER A 121 0.14 12.23 -9.55
CA SER A 121 -1.09 12.69 -8.90
C SER A 121 -1.39 14.13 -9.28
N THR A 122 -2.65 14.41 -9.63
CA THR A 122 -3.11 15.75 -9.98
C THR A 122 -3.13 16.72 -8.78
N ASN A 123 -3.05 16.19 -7.55
CA ASN A 123 -3.28 16.97 -6.34
C ASN A 123 -1.98 17.34 -5.57
N GLY A 124 -0.81 17.24 -6.21
CA GLY A 124 0.48 17.47 -5.57
C GLY A 124 0.57 18.80 -4.79
N LYS A 125 0.18 19.92 -5.41
CA LYS A 125 0.23 21.25 -4.77
C LYS A 125 -0.70 21.39 -3.57
N ALA A 126 -1.91 20.85 -3.66
CA ALA A 126 -2.88 20.90 -2.57
C ALA A 126 -2.41 20.04 -1.37
N LEU A 127 -1.79 18.90 -1.66
CA LEU A 127 -1.18 18.05 -0.64
C LEU A 127 -0.02 18.77 0.05
N ASP A 128 0.87 19.40 -0.71
CA ASP A 128 2.01 20.13 -0.13
C ASP A 128 1.54 21.27 0.79
N ALA A 129 0.57 22.08 0.36
CA ALA A 129 0.00 23.15 1.18
C ALA A 129 -0.65 22.63 2.47
N PHE A 130 -1.37 21.51 2.40
CA PHE A 130 -1.95 20.87 3.59
C PHE A 130 -0.88 20.37 4.56
N LEU A 131 0.23 19.82 4.06
CA LEU A 131 1.33 19.33 4.88
C LEU A 131 2.08 20.48 5.57
N GLU A 132 2.16 21.64 4.92
CA GLU A 132 2.68 22.88 5.53
C GLU A 132 1.76 23.38 6.65
N ASP A 133 0.44 23.45 6.43
CA ASP A 133 -0.53 23.86 7.44
C ASP A 133 -0.57 22.91 8.66
N SER A 134 -0.43 21.61 8.40
CA SER A 134 -0.42 20.57 9.43
C SER A 134 0.92 20.42 10.16
N ALA A 135 1.96 21.18 9.77
CA ALA A 135 3.31 21.02 10.31
C ALA A 135 3.39 21.28 11.83
N SER A 136 2.48 22.09 12.37
CA SER A 136 2.38 22.36 13.82
C SER A 136 1.82 21.19 14.64
N TYR A 137 1.19 20.20 14.00
CA TYR A 137 0.51 19.09 14.66
C TYR A 137 1.00 17.72 14.14
N PRO A 138 2.31 17.42 14.20
CA PRO A 138 2.89 16.24 13.56
C PRO A 138 2.34 14.93 14.14
N PHE A 139 2.07 14.86 15.45
CA PHE A 139 1.52 13.66 16.09
C PHE A 139 0.06 13.40 15.68
N THR A 140 -0.75 14.45 15.57
CA THR A 140 -2.13 14.36 15.11
C THR A 140 -2.17 13.92 13.64
N LEU A 141 -1.32 14.53 12.80
CA LEU A 141 -1.16 14.15 11.40
C LEU A 141 -0.71 12.69 11.26
N GLU A 142 0.27 12.26 12.05
CA GLU A 142 0.77 10.88 12.08
C GLU A 142 -0.36 9.89 12.42
N TYR A 143 -1.03 10.08 13.56
CA TYR A 143 -2.11 9.19 13.99
C TYR A 143 -3.23 9.09 12.95
N MET A 144 -3.70 10.23 12.42
CA MET A 144 -4.77 10.25 11.43
C MET A 144 -4.37 9.58 10.13
N THR A 145 -3.17 9.89 9.64
CA THR A 145 -2.64 9.32 8.39
C THR A 145 -2.53 7.81 8.50
N LEU A 146 -1.97 7.31 9.62
CA LEU A 146 -1.82 5.88 9.85
C LEU A 146 -3.17 5.18 10.01
N ASN A 147 -4.13 5.79 10.71
CA ASN A 147 -5.47 5.20 10.84
C ASN A 147 -6.20 5.12 9.50
N ARG A 148 -6.12 6.17 8.66
CA ARG A 148 -6.67 6.15 7.29
C ARG A 148 -5.96 5.14 6.41
N LEU A 149 -4.63 5.05 6.48
CA LEU A 149 -3.85 4.06 5.74
C LEU A 149 -4.26 2.63 6.12
N LYS A 150 -4.43 2.35 7.42
CA LYS A 150 -4.92 1.05 7.91
C LYS A 150 -6.28 0.68 7.32
N GLN A 151 -7.23 1.62 7.31
CA GLN A 151 -8.55 1.41 6.71
C GLN A 151 -8.45 1.18 5.20
N PHE A 152 -7.61 1.95 4.52
CA PHE A 152 -7.37 1.79 3.09
C PHE A 152 -6.75 0.44 2.74
N MET A 153 -5.78 -0.04 3.53
CA MET A 153 -5.20 -1.38 3.38
C MET A 153 -6.25 -2.48 3.55
N GLN A 154 -7.19 -2.32 4.50
CA GLN A 154 -8.30 -3.26 4.65
C GLN A 154 -9.20 -3.27 3.40
N LYS A 155 -9.59 -2.08 2.92
CA LYS A 155 -10.36 -1.94 1.67
C LYS A 155 -9.62 -2.59 0.49
N LEU A 156 -8.31 -2.40 0.38
CA LEU A 156 -7.49 -3.02 -0.67
C LEU A 156 -7.58 -4.55 -0.61
N ILE A 157 -7.41 -5.14 0.57
CA ILE A 157 -7.49 -6.60 0.78
C ILE A 157 -8.85 -7.13 0.32
N ASP A 158 -9.93 -6.44 0.72
CA ASP A 158 -11.31 -6.87 0.48
C ASP A 158 -11.70 -6.77 -1.01
N ASN A 159 -11.11 -5.81 -1.73
CA ASN A 159 -11.46 -5.55 -3.13
C ASN A 159 -10.47 -6.14 -4.15
N LEU A 160 -9.26 -6.57 -3.73
CA LEU A 160 -8.19 -6.93 -4.67
C LEU A 160 -8.57 -7.99 -5.70
N ASP A 161 -9.37 -8.99 -5.33
CA ASP A 161 -9.78 -10.06 -6.25
C ASP A 161 -10.68 -9.56 -7.38
N GLN A 162 -11.38 -8.44 -7.15
CA GLN A 162 -12.29 -7.80 -8.10
C GLN A 162 -11.56 -6.83 -9.03
N LEU A 163 -10.34 -6.42 -8.67
CA LEU A 163 -9.54 -5.48 -9.46
C LEU A 163 -8.88 -6.19 -10.64
N LYS A 164 -9.46 -5.99 -11.83
CA LYS A 164 -8.95 -6.57 -13.08
C LYS A 164 -8.16 -5.59 -13.94
N ILE A 165 -8.25 -4.29 -13.66
CA ILE A 165 -7.89 -3.23 -14.61
C ILE A 165 -7.04 -2.17 -13.89
N CYS A 166 -5.94 -1.77 -14.54
CA CYS A 166 -5.41 -0.42 -14.51
C CYS A 166 -6.10 0.33 -15.65
#